data_AF-A0A484CWC0-F1
#
_entry.id   AF-A0A484CWC0-F1
#
_cell.length_a   1.000
_cell.length_b   1.000
_cell.length_c   1.000
_cell.angle_alpha   90.00
_cell.angle_beta   90.00
_cell.angle_gamma   90.00
#
_symmetry.space_group_name_H-M   'P 1'
#
loop_
_entity.id
_entity.type
_entity.pdbx_description
1 polymer ?
#
loop_
_entity_poly.entity_id
_entity_poly.type
_entity_poly.pdbx_seq_one_letter_code
_entity_poly.pdbx_strand_id
1 'polypeptide(L)'
;KPTVCRIASSPDARHVAVQCERVSTVQFFTLDQEGEDKLVPHSRLSLPHCPLDMTFDLEGRLWVLMDSSDAPLQIYSHKQDSWECDAESPELNRVTEEFKPHWKTLEASTRTDSRFEHLYKVSYDNVTAYLQKKQQRVEEQQLKRGMAQKANGNKKAKKEASGAVTRSST
;
A
#
# COMPACT_ATOMS: atom_id res chain seq x y z
N LYS A 1 11.46 1.63 -5.75
CA LYS A 1 10.81 0.67 -4.80
C LYS A 1 10.03 -0.32 -5.64
N PRO A 2 10.18 -1.63 -5.42
CA PRO A 2 9.41 -2.62 -6.15
C PRO A 2 7.92 -2.48 -5.82
N THR A 3 7.07 -2.59 -6.84
CA THR A 3 5.61 -2.50 -6.72
C THR A 3 5.04 -3.91 -6.58
N VAL A 4 4.24 -4.16 -5.54
CA VAL A 4 3.52 -5.43 -5.42
C VAL A 4 2.47 -5.49 -6.54
N CYS A 5 2.50 -6.56 -7.33
CA CYS A 5 1.58 -6.75 -8.44
C CYS A 5 0.67 -7.97 -8.29
N ARG A 6 1.00 -8.91 -7.41
CA ARG A 6 0.16 -10.06 -7.10
C ARG A 6 0.38 -10.58 -5.69
N ILE A 7 -0.72 -11.05 -5.10
CA ILE A 7 -0.77 -11.73 -3.81
C ILE A 7 -1.60 -12.99 -4.02
N ALA A 8 -1.10 -14.14 -3.58
CA ALA A 8 -1.81 -15.41 -3.60
C ALA A 8 -1.69 -16.07 -2.22
N SER A 9 -2.76 -16.73 -1.76
CA SER A 9 -2.79 -17.44 -0.48
C SER A 9 -2.94 -18.94 -0.72
N SER A 10 -2.25 -19.76 0.08
CA SER A 10 -2.40 -21.21 0.04
C SER A 10 -3.80 -21.64 0.49
N PRO A 11 -4.30 -22.82 0.08
CA PRO A 11 -5.63 -23.30 0.45
C PRO A 11 -5.85 -23.45 1.96
N ASP A 12 -4.78 -23.72 2.71
CA ASP A 12 -4.80 -23.82 4.16
C ASP A 12 -4.62 -22.47 4.88
N ALA A 13 -4.57 -21.37 4.12
CA ALA A 13 -4.36 -20.00 4.57
C ALA A 13 -3.09 -19.77 5.40
N ARG A 14 -2.13 -20.71 5.40
CA ARG A 14 -0.87 -20.59 6.16
C ARG A 14 0.20 -19.80 5.44
N HIS A 15 0.22 -19.83 4.11
CA HIS A 15 1.27 -19.20 3.30
C HIS A 15 0.66 -18.15 2.37
N VAL A 16 1.34 -17.01 2.27
CA VAL A 16 1.00 -15.92 1.36
C VAL A 16 2.21 -15.64 0.49
N ALA A 17 2.06 -15.85 -0.82
CA ALA A 17 3.06 -15.51 -1.83
C ALA A 17 2.81 -14.08 -2.34
N VAL A 18 3.86 -13.26 -2.37
CA VAL A 18 3.82 -11.88 -2.85
C VAL A 18 4.83 -11.70 -3.98
N GLN A 19 4.31 -11.28 -5.13
CA GLN A 19 5.08 -10.98 -6.32
C GLN A 19 5.22 -9.47 -6.46
N CYS A 20 6.45 -9.05 -6.67
CA CYS A 20 6.76 -7.69 -7.09
C CYS A 20 6.98 -7.64 -8.59
N GLU A 21 6.55 -6.55 -9.21
CA GLU A 21 6.73 -6.35 -10.64
C GLU A 21 8.23 -6.40 -11.02
N ARG A 22 8.55 -7.19 -12.06
CA ARG A 22 9.89 -7.31 -12.65
C ARG A 22 10.98 -7.68 -11.64
N VAL A 23 10.61 -8.42 -10.59
CA VAL A 23 11.54 -9.00 -9.61
C VAL A 23 11.45 -10.51 -9.72
N SER A 24 12.58 -11.18 -9.99
CA SER A 24 12.72 -12.64 -10.03
C SER A 24 12.76 -13.27 -8.63
N THR A 25 11.94 -12.75 -7.70
CA THR A 25 11.86 -13.25 -6.33
C THR A 25 10.43 -13.17 -5.84
N VAL A 26 9.93 -14.27 -5.31
CA VAL A 26 8.65 -14.33 -4.60
C VAL A 26 8.93 -14.23 -3.10
N GLN A 27 8.22 -13.33 -2.42
CA GLN A 27 8.29 -13.17 -0.97
C GLN A 27 7.19 -14.02 -0.35
N PHE A 28 7.54 -14.85 0.62
CA PHE A 28 6.57 -15.63 1.38
C PHE A 28 6.37 -15.05 2.77
N PHE A 29 5.12 -15.01 3.17
CA PHE A 29 4.71 -14.66 4.50
C PHE A 29 3.85 -15.79 5.08
N THR A 30 3.87 -15.93 6.39
CA THR A 30 3.02 -16.86 7.11
C THR A 30 2.10 -16.12 8.07
N LEU A 31 0.93 -16.69 8.33
CA LEU A 31 0.04 -16.17 9.37
C LEU A 31 0.46 -16.77 10.72
N ASP A 32 0.84 -15.91 11.66
CA ASP A 32 1.11 -16.31 13.05
C ASP A 32 -0.22 -16.70 13.72
N GLN A 33 -0.35 -17.98 14.07
CA GLN A 33 -1.55 -18.54 14.71
C GLN A 33 -1.44 -18.59 16.25
N GLU A 34 -0.26 -18.33 16.81
CA GLU A 34 0.00 -18.42 18.26
C GLU A 34 -0.13 -17.06 18.95
N GLY A 35 -0.25 -15.96 18.19
CA GLY A 35 -0.35 -14.58 18.66
C GLY A 35 -1.62 -13.83 18.20
N GLU A 36 -1.49 -12.52 17.98
CA GLU A 36 -2.49 -11.76 17.20
C GLU A 36 -2.31 -12.10 15.73
N ASP A 37 -3.39 -12.38 14.99
CA ASP A 37 -3.41 -12.70 13.56
C ASP A 37 -2.53 -11.72 12.74
N LYS A 38 -1.25 -12.06 12.60
CA LYS A 38 -0.22 -11.19 12.02
C LYS A 38 0.48 -11.94 10.91
N LEU A 39 0.60 -11.23 9.78
CA LEU A 39 1.35 -11.69 8.65
C LEU A 39 2.84 -11.43 8.91
N VAL A 40 3.64 -12.49 9.05
CA VAL A 40 5.08 -12.40 9.33
C VAL A 40 5.89 -12.82 8.10
N PRO A 41 7.00 -12.13 7.78
CA PRO A 41 7.90 -12.58 6.72
C PRO A 41 8.47 -13.96 7.06
N HIS A 42 8.40 -14.89 6.11
CA HIS A 42 8.84 -16.28 6.32
C HIS A 42 10.09 -16.60 5.49
N SER A 43 9.97 -16.56 4.15
CA SER A 43 11.07 -16.94 3.26
C SER A 43 11.01 -16.21 1.91
N ARG A 44 12.02 -16.46 1.06
CA ARG A 44 12.11 -15.91 -0.30
C ARG A 44 12.47 -17.03 -1.26
N LEU A 45 11.80 -17.04 -2.41
CA LEU A 45 12.12 -17.95 -3.50
C LEU A 45 12.74 -17.16 -4.65
N SER A 46 14.00 -17.47 -4.96
CA SER A 46 14.68 -16.96 -6.14
C SER A 46 14.26 -17.75 -7.37
N LEU A 47 13.80 -17.04 -8.39
CA LEU A 47 13.30 -17.61 -9.63
C LEU A 47 14.34 -17.40 -10.75
N PRO A 48 14.44 -18.32 -11.74
CA PRO A 48 15.39 -18.19 -12.84
C PRO A 48 15.04 -17.04 -13.80
N HIS A 49 13.77 -16.69 -13.93
CA HIS A 49 13.25 -15.57 -14.71
C HIS A 49 12.24 -14.76 -13.90
N CYS A 50 11.79 -13.61 -14.43
CA CYS A 50 10.73 -12.85 -13.78
C CYS A 50 9.40 -13.62 -13.89
N PRO A 51 8.63 -13.77 -12.80
CA PRO A 51 7.29 -14.32 -12.89
C PRO A 51 6.37 -13.32 -13.60
N LEU A 52 5.52 -13.82 -14.49
CA LEU A 52 4.40 -13.10 -15.10
C LEU A 52 3.14 -13.21 -14.22
N ASP A 53 2.89 -14.41 -13.68
CA ASP A 53 1.77 -14.71 -12.78
C ASP A 53 2.13 -15.89 -11.85
N MET A 54 1.38 -16.05 -10.76
CA MET A 54 1.50 -17.17 -9.82
C MET A 54 0.18 -17.47 -9.10
N THR A 55 -0.04 -18.76 -8.75
CA THR A 55 -1.20 -19.22 -7.98
C THR A 55 -0.89 -20.51 -7.23
N PHE A 56 -1.60 -20.76 -6.13
CA PHE A 56 -1.57 -22.07 -5.47
C PHE A 56 -2.55 -23.04 -6.13
N ASP A 57 -2.20 -24.33 -6.17
CA ASP A 57 -3.15 -25.42 -6.41
C ASP A 57 -3.78 -25.92 -5.10
N LEU A 58 -4.67 -26.92 -5.22
CA LEU A 58 -5.40 -27.48 -4.07
C LEU A 58 -4.48 -28.24 -3.11
N GLU A 59 -3.34 -28.74 -3.60
CA GLU A 59 -2.32 -29.40 -2.82
C GLU A 59 -1.39 -28.40 -2.09
N GLY A 60 -1.56 -27.10 -2.34
CA GLY A 60 -0.76 -26.04 -1.72
C GLY A 60 0.60 -25.82 -2.41
N ARG A 61 0.80 -26.36 -3.61
CA ARG A 61 1.98 -26.09 -4.44
C ARG A 61 1.78 -24.78 -5.19
N LEU A 62 2.85 -24.00 -5.30
CA LEU A 62 2.84 -22.74 -6.02
C LEU A 62 3.18 -22.98 -7.50
N TRP A 63 2.22 -22.70 -8.37
CA TRP A 63 2.42 -22.61 -9.80
C TRP A 63 2.91 -21.21 -10.16
N VAL A 64 3.98 -21.14 -10.95
CA VAL A 64 4.57 -19.88 -11.40
C VAL A 64 4.67 -19.89 -12.92
N LEU A 65 4.02 -18.91 -13.55
CA LEU A 65 4.18 -18.60 -14.97
C LEU A 65 5.35 -17.64 -15.10
N MET A 66 6.38 -18.04 -15.83
CA MET A 66 7.66 -17.38 -15.96
C MET A 66 7.74 -16.63 -17.29
N ASP A 67 8.49 -15.53 -17.34
CA ASP A 67 8.81 -14.80 -18.56
C ASP A 67 9.97 -15.50 -19.32
N SER A 68 9.72 -16.71 -19.80
CA SER A 68 10.70 -17.54 -20.54
C SER A 68 9.99 -18.56 -21.43
N SER A 69 10.37 -18.62 -22.70
CA SER A 69 9.83 -19.63 -23.64
C SER A 69 10.33 -21.05 -23.35
N ASP A 70 11.49 -21.17 -22.70
CA ASP A 70 12.18 -22.44 -22.52
C ASP A 70 11.65 -23.18 -21.28
N ALA A 71 11.28 -22.42 -20.24
CA ALA A 71 10.68 -22.92 -19.02
C ALA A 71 9.52 -21.99 -18.58
N PRO A 72 8.39 -21.99 -19.31
CA PRO A 72 7.30 -21.04 -19.09
C PRO A 72 6.52 -21.32 -17.80
N LEU A 73 6.49 -22.56 -17.33
CA LEU A 73 5.79 -22.94 -16.11
C LEU A 73 6.71 -23.73 -15.18
N GLN A 74 6.60 -23.47 -13.88
CA GLN A 74 7.26 -24.22 -12.82
C GLN A 74 6.32 -24.41 -11.64
N ILE A 75 6.47 -25.52 -10.93
CA ILE A 75 5.74 -25.81 -9.69
C ILE A 75 6.74 -25.80 -8.55
N TYR A 76 6.36 -25.18 -7.44
CA TYR A 76 7.15 -25.15 -6.22
C TYR A 76 6.37 -25.74 -5.05
N SER A 77 6.97 -26.70 -4.36
CA SER A 77 6.41 -27.29 -3.15
C SER A 77 7.14 -26.76 -1.91
N HIS A 78 6.41 -26.55 -0.83
CA HIS A 78 7.00 -26.26 0.47
C HIS A 78 7.44 -27.56 1.16
N LYS A 79 8.75 -27.74 1.34
CA LYS A 79 9.32 -28.89 2.06
C LYS A 79 10.17 -28.38 3.21
N GLN A 80 9.86 -28.87 4.41
CA GLN A 80 10.48 -28.43 5.65
C GLN A 80 10.31 -26.91 5.83
N ASP A 81 11.38 -26.12 5.61
CA ASP A 81 11.41 -24.66 5.74
C ASP A 81 11.79 -23.96 4.42
N SER A 82 11.67 -24.66 3.28
CA SER A 82 12.06 -24.09 1.98
C SER A 82 11.11 -24.44 0.85
N TRP A 83 11.07 -23.56 -0.15
CA TRP A 83 10.36 -23.78 -1.39
C TRP A 83 11.30 -24.40 -2.42
N GLU A 84 10.95 -25.56 -2.92
CA GLU A 84 11.74 -26.31 -3.89
C GLU A 84 10.98 -26.45 -5.21
N CYS A 85 11.70 -26.37 -6.33
CA CYS A 85 11.13 -26.61 -7.65
C CYS A 85 10.86 -28.12 -7.84
N ASP A 86 9.64 -28.47 -8.19
CA ASP A 86 9.29 -29.81 -8.63
C ASP A 86 9.59 -29.91 -10.13
N ALA A 87 10.69 -30.59 -10.46
CA ALA A 87 11.26 -30.56 -11.81
C ALA A 87 10.36 -31.22 -12.87
N GLU A 88 9.56 -32.23 -12.50
CA GLU A 88 8.76 -32.99 -13.45
C GLU A 88 7.45 -33.47 -12.80
N SER A 89 6.32 -33.07 -13.38
CA SER A 89 5.02 -33.67 -13.11
C SER A 89 4.23 -33.84 -14.42
N PRO A 90 3.41 -34.89 -14.55
CA PRO A 90 2.58 -35.07 -15.73
C PRO A 90 1.61 -33.89 -15.93
N GLU A 91 1.15 -33.27 -14.84
CA GLU A 91 0.31 -32.08 -14.89
C GLU A 91 1.07 -30.87 -15.44
N LEU A 92 2.32 -30.65 -14.98
CA LEU A 92 3.16 -29.55 -15.46
C LEU A 92 3.39 -29.66 -16.96
N ASN A 93 3.74 -30.87 -17.43
CA ASN A 93 3.96 -31.13 -18.85
C ASN A 93 2.68 -30.86 -19.65
N ARG A 94 1.53 -31.38 -19.19
CA ARG A 94 0.25 -31.17 -19.87
C ARG A 94 -0.10 -29.68 -20.00
N VAL A 95 0.00 -28.92 -18.91
CA VAL A 95 -0.33 -27.49 -18.93
C VAL A 95 0.68 -26.69 -19.77
N THR A 96 1.96 -27.08 -19.72
CA THR A 96 3.01 -26.45 -20.54
C THR A 96 2.76 -26.64 -22.03
N GLU A 97 2.42 -27.86 -22.47
CA GLU A 97 2.07 -28.12 -23.87
C GLU A 97 0.85 -27.30 -24.33
N GLU A 98 -0.15 -27.16 -23.47
CA GLU A 98 -1.35 -26.34 -23.76
C GLU A 98 -1.02 -24.84 -23.90
N PHE A 99 0.01 -24.36 -23.19
CA PHE A 99 0.44 -22.97 -23.25
C PHE A 99 1.27 -22.63 -24.49
N LYS A 100 2.03 -23.59 -25.04
CA LYS A 100 2.97 -23.35 -26.15
C LYS A 100 2.36 -22.65 -27.37
N PRO A 101 1.16 -23.02 -27.87
CA PRO A 101 0.54 -22.34 -29.01
C PRO A 101 0.25 -20.86 -28.75
N HIS A 102 0.01 -20.49 -27.49
CA HIS A 102 -0.37 -19.15 -27.07
C HIS A 102 0.83 -18.29 -26.63
N TRP A 103 2.01 -18.89 -26.49
CA TRP A 103 3.20 -18.21 -25.95
C TRP A 103 3.56 -16.93 -26.72
N LYS A 104 3.55 -16.97 -28.06
CA LYS A 104 3.86 -15.78 -28.88
C LYS A 104 2.92 -14.61 -28.63
N THR A 105 1.63 -14.89 -28.40
CA THR A 105 0.63 -13.86 -28.09
C THR A 105 0.87 -13.27 -26.71
N LEU A 106 1.20 -14.12 -25.72
CA LEU A 106 1.55 -13.69 -24.37
C LEU A 106 2.81 -12.82 -24.38
N GLU A 107 3.88 -13.28 -25.01
CA GLU A 107 5.15 -12.55 -25.11
C GLU A 107 4.98 -11.16 -25.73
N ALA A 108 4.17 -11.04 -26.78
CA ALA A 108 3.88 -9.74 -27.40
C ALA A 108 3.20 -8.76 -26.44
N SER A 109 2.41 -9.26 -25.48
CA SER A 109 1.71 -8.43 -24.48
C SER A 109 2.59 -8.04 -23.29
N THR A 110 3.56 -8.88 -22.91
CA THR A 110 4.40 -8.69 -21.72
C THR A 110 5.66 -7.88 -21.99
N ARG A 111 6.05 -7.72 -23.26
CA ARG A 111 7.21 -6.91 -23.70
C ARG A 111 7.07 -5.39 -23.51
N THR A 112 5.90 -4.91 -23.12
CA THR A 112 5.68 -3.47 -22.87
C THR A 112 6.37 -3.02 -21.58
N ASP A 113 6.54 -1.72 -21.39
CA ASP A 113 7.14 -1.11 -20.19
C ASP A 113 6.44 -1.51 -18.87
N SER A 114 6.89 -0.99 -17.73
CA SER A 114 6.28 -1.33 -16.43
C SER A 114 4.76 -1.15 -16.52
N ARG A 115 4.00 -2.17 -16.12
CA ARG A 115 2.52 -2.14 -16.08
C ARG A 115 1.99 -1.02 -15.19
N PHE A 116 2.85 -0.50 -14.32
CA PHE A 116 2.56 0.57 -13.37
C PHE A 116 3.28 1.88 -13.71
N GLU A 117 3.92 2.01 -14.88
CA GLU A 117 4.63 3.24 -15.26
C GLU A 117 3.70 4.47 -15.26
N HIS A 118 2.46 4.29 -15.69
CA HIS A 118 1.45 5.34 -15.72
C HIS A 118 0.64 5.44 -14.42
N LEU A 119 0.97 4.65 -13.40
CA LEU A 119 0.30 4.69 -12.10
C LEU A 119 1.05 5.61 -11.14
N TYR A 120 0.47 6.77 -10.90
CA TYR A 120 1.03 7.76 -9.98
C TYR A 120 0.45 7.54 -8.58
N LYS A 121 1.34 7.39 -7.59
CA LYS A 121 0.93 7.42 -6.19
C LYS A 121 0.57 8.86 -5.80
N VAL A 122 -0.72 9.14 -5.61
CA VAL A 122 -1.17 10.39 -4.99
C VAL A 122 -1.24 10.17 -3.49
N SER A 123 -0.39 10.86 -2.73
CA SER A 123 -0.51 10.93 -1.28
C SER A 123 -1.56 11.97 -0.90
N TYR A 124 -2.66 11.53 -0.28
CA TYR A 124 -3.60 12.44 0.38
C TYR A 124 -3.00 12.91 1.70
N ASP A 125 -2.34 14.07 1.67
CA ASP A 125 -1.88 14.73 2.88
C ASP A 125 -3.03 15.48 3.56
N ASN A 126 -3.71 14.77 4.46
CA ASN A 126 -4.74 15.39 5.29
C ASN A 126 -4.14 16.38 6.31
N VAL A 127 -2.83 16.35 6.56
CA VAL A 127 -2.16 17.19 7.56
C VAL A 127 -2.12 18.64 7.11
N THR A 128 -1.79 18.92 5.85
CA THR A 128 -1.77 20.30 5.34
C THR A 128 -3.14 20.97 5.42
N ALA A 129 -4.20 20.27 4.97
CA ALA A 129 -5.57 20.77 5.06
C ALA A 129 -6.04 20.92 6.52
N TYR A 130 -5.65 20.00 7.39
CA TYR A 130 -5.94 20.07 8.83
C TYR A 130 -5.25 21.26 9.51
N LEU A 131 -3.96 21.49 9.21
CA LEU A 131 -3.19 22.59 9.78
C LEU A 131 -3.71 23.96 9.33
N GLN A 132 -4.09 24.12 8.06
CA GLN A 132 -4.73 25.35 7.57
C GLN A 132 -6.05 25.64 8.30
N LYS A 133 -6.93 24.64 8.43
CA LYS A 133 -8.18 24.78 9.19
C LYS A 133 -7.94 25.03 10.68
N LYS A 134 -6.86 24.50 11.25
CA LYS A 134 -6.46 24.78 12.63
C LYS A 134 -6.01 26.23 12.78
N GLN A 135 -5.20 26.74 11.86
CA GLN A 135 -4.69 28.11 11.87
C GLN A 135 -5.82 29.14 11.73
N GLN A 136 -6.75 28.94 10.78
CA GLN A 136 -7.93 29.80 10.63
C GLN A 136 -8.75 29.90 11.92
N ARG A 137 -8.98 28.78 12.61
CA ARG A 137 -9.71 28.76 13.89
C ARG A 137 -9.01 29.58 14.98
N VAL A 138 -7.68 29.57 15.00
CA VAL A 138 -6.89 30.36 15.97
C VAL A 138 -6.99 31.85 15.65
N GLU A 139 -6.83 32.24 14.38
CA GLU A 139 -6.93 33.63 13.93
C GLU A 139 -8.31 34.22 14.18
N GLU A 140 -9.39 33.48 13.87
CA GLU A 140 -10.76 33.90 14.17
C GLU A 140 -11.00 34.10 15.67
N GLN A 141 -10.47 33.21 16.52
CA GLN A 141 -10.57 33.37 17.97
C GLN A 141 -9.82 34.62 18.47
N GLN A 142 -8.64 34.89 17.93
CA GLN A 142 -7.86 36.09 18.29
C GLN A 142 -8.58 37.37 17.86
N LEU A 143 -9.14 37.40 16.65
CA LEU A 143 -9.94 38.53 16.15
C LEU A 143 -11.17 38.78 17.04
N LYS A 144 -11.91 37.73 17.41
CA LYS A 144 -13.07 37.84 18.30
C LYS A 144 -12.69 38.39 19.69
N ARG A 145 -11.56 37.93 20.26
CA ARG A 145 -11.04 38.43 21.54
C ARG A 145 -10.61 39.90 21.44
N GLY A 146 -9.92 40.29 20.38
CA GLY A 146 -9.50 41.67 20.14
C GLY A 146 -10.69 42.63 19.94
N MET A 147 -11.74 42.21 19.23
CA MET A 147 -12.98 42.99 19.09
C MET A 147 -13.74 43.14 20.40
N ALA A 148 -13.83 42.08 21.21
CA ALA A 148 -14.45 42.14 22.53
C ALA A 148 -13.72 43.09 23.49
N GLN A 149 -12.38 43.14 23.43
CA GLN A 149 -11.58 44.08 24.23
C GLN A 149 -11.75 45.54 23.76
N LYS A 150 -11.78 45.80 22.45
CA LYS A 150 -12.04 47.16 21.90
C LYS A 150 -13.45 47.66 22.24
N ALA A 151 -14.46 46.78 22.23
CA ALA A 151 -15.82 47.12 22.64
C ALA A 151 -15.93 47.50 24.14
N ASN A 152 -15.14 46.85 25.00
CA ASN A 152 -15.08 47.19 26.43
C ASN A 152 -14.27 48.47 26.73
N GLY A 153 -13.23 48.78 25.93
CA GLY A 153 -12.49 50.04 26.04
C GLY A 153 -13.36 51.27 25.75
N ASN A 154 -14.19 51.19 24.71
CA ASN A 154 -15.11 52.29 24.36
C ASN A 154 -16.21 52.52 25.40
N LYS A 155 -16.64 51.49 26.15
CA LYS A 155 -17.59 51.67 27.27
C LYS A 155 -16.97 52.33 28.50
N LYS A 156 -15.67 52.14 28.72
CA LYS A 156 -14.94 52.76 29.85
C LYS A 156 -14.65 54.24 29.58
N ALA A 157 -14.23 54.59 28.36
CA ALA A 157 -14.00 55.98 27.95
C ALA A 157 -15.27 56.86 28.01
N LYS A 158 -16.46 56.30 27.72
CA LYS A 158 -17.72 57.04 27.82
C LYS A 158 -18.20 57.26 29.28
N LYS A 159 -17.71 56.47 30.24
CA LYS A 159 -18.07 56.59 31.67
C LYS A 159 -17.19 57.60 32.42
N GLU A 160 -15.96 57.85 31.94
CA GLU A 160 -15.07 58.88 32.49
C GLU A 160 -15.42 60.29 31.98
N ALA A 161 -15.93 60.43 30.75
CA ALA A 161 -16.37 61.72 30.22
C ALA A 161 -17.65 62.29 30.88
N SER A 162 -18.47 61.46 31.53
CA SER A 162 -19.70 61.90 32.23
C SER A 162 -19.49 62.18 33.73
N GLY A 163 -18.28 62.01 34.26
CA GLY A 163 -17.98 62.15 35.69
C GLY A 163 -17.35 63.48 36.11
N ALA A 164 -17.03 64.38 35.17
CA ALA A 164 -16.17 65.55 35.43
C ALA A 164 -16.90 66.90 35.56
N VAL A 165 -18.23 66.94 35.76
CA VAL A 165 -18.96 68.20 35.97
C VAL A 165 -19.84 68.10 37.21
N THR A 166 -19.25 68.11 38.41
CA THR A 166 -19.86 68.74 39.60
C THR A 166 -18.80 68.95 40.67
N ARG A 167 -18.37 70.20 40.85
CA ARG A 167 -18.08 70.90 42.13
C ARG A 167 -17.08 72.02 41.90
N SER A 168 -17.56 73.26 41.96
CA SER A 168 -17.16 74.29 42.94
C SER A 168 -17.27 75.69 42.32
N SER A 169 -18.27 76.45 42.75
CA SER A 169 -18.16 77.91 42.88
C SER A 169 -18.95 78.34 44.11
N THR A 170 -18.24 79.07 44.97
CA THR A 170 -18.66 79.87 46.13
C THR A 170 -19.91 80.70 45.89
#